data_AF-A0A101UWP2-F1
#
_entry.id   AF-A0A101UWP2-F1
#
_cell.length_a   1.000
_cell.length_b   1.000
_cell.length_c   1.000
_cell.angle_alpha   90.00
_cell.angle_beta   90.00
_cell.angle_gamma   90.00
#
_symmetry.space_group_name_H-M   'P 1'
#
loop_
_entity.id
_entity.type
_entity.pdbx_description
1 polymer ?
#
loop_
_entity_poly.entity_id
_entity_poly.type
_entity_poly.pdbx_seq_one_letter_code
_entity_poly.pdbx_strand_id
1 'polypeptide(L)'
;MLADPVRAALDLAEFIGALQSVDATGGPGPEQSNAFRGVPMGDPRDSIAVEARVRPKIEVLKGTGLVDTDAVTEVWKAALAAPAWQKPPVWIHGDLDAGNLLARDGRLSADGGTSRFERSRELGDDFGTLAGSLPVPTTCSSGRTRHG
;
A
#
# COMPACT_ATOMS: atom_id res chain seq x y z
N MET A 1 -10.07 10.17 26.56
CA MET A 1 -10.97 10.57 25.46
C MET A 1 -10.42 11.85 24.84
N LEU A 2 -10.43 11.96 23.51
CA LEU A 2 -10.20 13.24 22.82
C LEU A 2 -11.36 14.16 23.19
N ALA A 3 -11.07 15.27 23.86
CA ALA A 3 -12.09 16.18 24.37
C ALA A 3 -12.71 17.04 23.25
N ASP A 4 -12.05 17.13 22.10
CA ASP A 4 -12.45 17.90 20.92
C ASP A 4 -12.09 17.12 19.63
N PRO A 5 -13.07 16.54 18.92
CA PRO A 5 -12.82 15.75 17.72
C PRO A 5 -12.37 16.61 16.52
N VAL A 6 -12.77 17.88 16.46
CA VAL A 6 -12.36 18.78 15.38
C VAL A 6 -10.89 19.12 15.54
N ARG A 7 -10.47 19.48 16.77
CA ARG A 7 -9.06 19.73 17.06
C ARG A 7 -8.21 18.48 16.84
N ALA A 8 -8.69 17.31 17.24
CA ALA A 8 -7.98 16.05 17.01
C ALA A 8 -7.77 15.77 15.51
N ALA A 9 -8.78 16.03 14.68
CA ALA A 9 -8.66 15.89 13.23
C ALA A 9 -7.62 16.86 12.64
N LEU A 10 -7.54 18.10 13.15
CA LEU A 10 -6.53 19.08 12.73
C LEU A 10 -5.12 18.67 13.16
N ASP A 11 -4.94 18.22 14.41
CA ASP A 11 -3.64 17.75 14.91
C ASP A 11 -3.15 16.53 14.09
N LEU A 12 -4.06 15.62 13.77
CA LEU A 12 -3.75 14.46 12.92
C LEU A 12 -3.39 14.87 11.50
N ALA A 13 -4.10 15.82 10.91
CA ALA A 13 -3.79 16.34 9.58
C ALA A 13 -2.42 17.04 9.55
N GLU A 14 -2.08 17.81 10.59
CA GLU A 14 -0.77 18.45 10.74
C GLU A 14 0.34 17.40 10.86
N PHE A 15 0.14 16.36 11.68
CA PHE A 15 1.09 15.26 11.80
C PHE A 15 1.31 14.51 10.48
N ILE A 16 0.24 14.13 9.77
CA ILE A 16 0.33 13.46 8.47
C ILE A 16 1.05 14.35 7.46
N GLY A 17 0.73 15.65 7.43
CA GLY A 17 1.40 16.62 6.57
C GLY A 17 2.89 16.74 6.86
N ALA A 18 3.27 16.80 8.14
CA ALA A 18 4.66 16.81 8.57
C ALA A 18 5.39 15.52 8.16
N LEU A 19 4.78 14.36 8.39
CA LEU A 19 5.32 13.07 8.00
C LEU A 19 5.56 12.99 6.48
N GLN A 20 4.57 13.40 5.68
CA GLN A 20 4.66 13.39 4.22
C GLN A 20 5.66 14.42 3.66
N SER A 21 6.06 15.42 4.45
CA SER A 21 7.07 16.42 4.05
C SER A 21 8.51 15.94 4.19
N VAL A 22 8.74 14.86 4.95
CA VAL A 22 10.07 14.27 5.10
C VAL A 22 10.47 13.57 3.80
N ASP A 23 11.72 13.78 3.37
CA ASP A 23 12.28 13.09 2.21
C ASP A 23 12.21 11.57 2.40
N ALA A 24 11.48 10.90 1.51
CA ALA A 24 11.31 9.45 1.51
C ALA A 24 12.34 8.72 0.66
N THR A 25 13.28 9.44 0.04
CA THR A 25 14.33 8.85 -0.82
C THR A 25 15.14 7.81 -0.05
N GLY A 26 15.28 6.61 -0.64
CA GLY A 26 16.01 5.50 -0.02
C GLY A 26 15.27 4.76 1.10
N GLY A 27 14.04 5.17 1.45
CA GLY A 27 13.19 4.47 2.40
C GLY A 27 12.68 3.11 1.88
N PRO A 28 12.35 2.16 2.78
CA PRO A 28 11.78 0.88 2.38
C PRO A 28 10.46 1.10 1.65
N GLY A 29 10.36 0.53 0.45
CA GLY A 29 9.13 0.54 -0.33
C GLY A 29 8.11 -0.51 0.16
N PRO A 30 6.99 -0.66 -0.56
CA PRO A 30 5.98 -1.66 -0.22
C PRO A 30 6.51 -3.09 -0.35
N GLU A 31 6.41 -3.87 0.72
CA GLU A 31 6.95 -5.22 0.82
C GLU A 31 6.01 -6.16 1.62
N GLN A 32 6.32 -7.46 1.65
CA GLN A 32 5.43 -8.41 2.33
C GLN A 32 5.28 -8.10 3.84
N SER A 33 6.34 -7.58 4.48
CA SER A 33 6.36 -7.26 5.90
C SER A 33 5.34 -6.18 6.29
N ASN A 34 4.99 -5.29 5.35
CA ASN A 34 3.99 -4.24 5.53
C ASN A 34 2.70 -4.50 4.74
N ALA A 35 2.46 -5.75 4.34
CA ALA A 35 1.32 -6.16 3.52
C ALA A 35 1.18 -5.36 2.21
N PHE A 36 2.30 -4.85 1.67
CA PHE A 36 2.37 -3.99 0.50
C PHE A 36 1.57 -2.69 0.64
N ARG A 37 1.49 -2.10 1.83
CA ARG A 37 0.85 -0.78 2.01
C ARG A 37 1.56 0.28 1.16
N GLY A 38 0.79 1.25 0.66
CA GLY A 38 1.28 2.31 -0.23
C GLY A 38 1.22 1.97 -1.73
N VAL A 39 0.58 0.86 -2.08
CA VAL A 39 0.30 0.43 -3.47
C VAL A 39 -1.17 0.65 -3.80
N PRO A 40 -1.56 0.76 -5.09
CA PRO A 40 -2.98 0.83 -5.47
C PRO A 40 -3.76 -0.39 -4.97
N MET A 41 -5.05 -0.22 -4.62
CA MET A 41 -5.89 -1.30 -4.09
C MET A 41 -5.97 -2.52 -5.02
N GLY A 42 -5.86 -2.30 -6.33
CA GLY A 42 -5.86 -3.36 -7.36
C GLY A 42 -4.49 -3.95 -7.69
N ASP A 43 -3.44 -3.70 -6.89
CA ASP A 43 -2.12 -4.26 -7.11
C ASP A 43 -2.16 -5.81 -7.07
N PRO A 44 -1.53 -6.50 -8.04
CA PRO A 44 -1.67 -7.95 -8.21
C PRO A 44 -0.83 -8.76 -7.20
N ARG A 45 0.04 -8.13 -6.41
CA ARG A 45 0.85 -8.82 -5.40
C ARG A 45 -0.03 -9.44 -4.33
N ASP A 46 0.43 -10.56 -3.78
CA ASP A 46 -0.32 -11.31 -2.78
C ASP A 46 -0.45 -10.54 -1.45
N SER A 47 -1.47 -9.68 -1.35
CA SER A 47 -1.75 -8.81 -0.21
C SER A 47 -3.12 -9.11 0.40
N ILE A 48 -3.38 -8.64 1.62
CA ILE A 48 -4.70 -8.82 2.26
C ILE A 48 -5.86 -8.13 1.50
N ALA A 49 -5.52 -7.20 0.61
CA ALA A 49 -6.44 -6.36 -0.13
C ALA A 49 -6.83 -6.91 -1.52
N VAL A 50 -6.17 -7.98 -1.99
CA VAL A 50 -6.48 -8.56 -3.31
C VAL A 50 -7.91 -9.08 -3.36
N GLU A 51 -8.52 -8.97 -4.54
CA GLU A 51 -9.91 -9.36 -4.78
C GLU A 51 -10.23 -10.78 -4.28
N ALA A 52 -9.34 -11.74 -4.55
CA ALA A 52 -9.51 -13.13 -4.13
C ALA A 52 -9.64 -13.31 -2.60
N ARG A 53 -9.15 -12.36 -1.80
CA ARG A 53 -9.28 -12.35 -0.33
C ARG A 53 -10.44 -11.48 0.16
N VAL A 54 -10.75 -10.38 -0.54
CA VAL A 54 -11.79 -9.43 -0.10
C VAL A 54 -13.19 -9.94 -0.45
N ARG A 55 -13.39 -10.41 -1.69
CA ARG A 55 -14.72 -10.82 -2.19
C ARG A 55 -15.37 -11.93 -1.33
N PRO A 56 -14.68 -13.02 -0.94
CA PRO A 56 -15.28 -14.04 -0.09
C PRO A 56 -15.68 -13.53 1.31
N LYS A 57 -14.93 -12.57 1.87
CA LYS A 57 -15.24 -12.00 3.20
C LYS A 57 -16.51 -11.17 3.17
N ILE A 58 -16.73 -10.40 2.11
CA ILE A 58 -17.97 -9.65 1.91
C ILE A 58 -19.16 -10.62 1.82
N GLU A 59 -19.01 -11.71 1.06
CA GLU A 59 -20.08 -12.72 0.94
C GLU A 59 -20.41 -13.40 2.27
N VAL A 60 -19.43 -13.71 3.11
CA VAL A 60 -19.66 -14.27 4.45
C VAL A 60 -20.45 -13.33 5.36
N LEU A 61 -20.31 -12.02 5.18
CA LEU A 61 -21.04 -11.01 5.96
C LEU A 61 -22.45 -10.74 5.43
N LYS A 62 -22.76 -11.21 4.22
CA LYS A 62 -24.04 -10.94 3.56
C LYS A 62 -25.18 -11.58 4.35
N GLY A 63 -26.21 -10.78 4.66
CA GLY A 63 -27.37 -11.23 5.42
C GLY A 63 -27.14 -11.41 6.93
N THR A 64 -25.93 -11.17 7.44
CA THR A 64 -25.66 -11.20 8.90
C THR A 64 -26.24 -9.99 9.62
N GLY A 65 -26.51 -8.89 8.90
CA GLY A 65 -26.94 -7.62 9.47
C GLY A 65 -25.84 -6.84 10.21
N LEU A 66 -24.59 -7.34 10.22
CA LEU A 66 -23.47 -6.67 10.88
C LEU A 66 -22.98 -5.44 10.12
N VAL A 67 -23.04 -5.49 8.79
CA VAL A 67 -22.61 -4.41 7.89
C VAL A 67 -23.51 -4.35 6.66
N ASP A 68 -23.61 -3.17 6.06
CA ASP A 68 -24.16 -3.01 4.72
C ASP A 68 -23.15 -3.51 3.68
N THR A 69 -23.33 -4.74 3.22
CA THR A 69 -22.41 -5.39 2.26
C THR A 69 -22.44 -4.75 0.88
N ASP A 70 -23.55 -4.11 0.51
CA ASP A 70 -23.66 -3.44 -0.79
C ASP A 70 -22.85 -2.14 -0.76
N ALA A 71 -22.99 -1.34 0.30
CA ALA A 71 -22.17 -0.15 0.52
C ALA A 71 -20.66 -0.48 0.59
N VAL A 72 -20.29 -1.54 1.31
CA VAL A 72 -18.88 -2.01 1.36
C VAL A 72 -18.37 -2.38 -0.04
N THR A 73 -19.18 -3.08 -0.82
CA THR A 73 -18.82 -3.47 -2.19
C THR A 73 -18.61 -2.26 -3.09
N GLU A 74 -19.47 -1.25 -3.00
CA GLU A 74 -19.36 -0.04 -3.80
C GLU A 74 -18.12 0.79 -3.43
N VAL A 75 -17.81 0.94 -2.13
CA VAL A 75 -16.58 1.60 -1.68
C VAL A 75 -15.33 0.83 -2.16
N TRP A 76 -15.35 -0.50 -2.09
CA TRP A 76 -14.24 -1.32 -2.57
C TRP A 76 -14.02 -1.17 -4.08
N LYS A 77 -15.08 -1.19 -4.89
CA LYS A 77 -14.99 -0.93 -6.34
C LYS A 77 -14.48 0.47 -6.64
N ALA A 78 -14.93 1.49 -5.89
CA ALA A 78 -14.44 2.85 -6.05
C ALA A 78 -12.94 2.95 -5.73
N ALA A 79 -12.46 2.25 -4.70
CA ALA A 79 -11.04 2.17 -4.37
C ALA A 79 -10.21 1.46 -5.45
N LEU A 80 -10.75 0.43 -6.10
CA LEU A 80 -10.11 -0.24 -7.24
C LEU A 80 -10.03 0.67 -8.48
N ALA A 81 -11.05 1.51 -8.71
CA ALA A 81 -11.11 2.44 -9.82
C ALA A 81 -10.31 3.73 -9.59
N ALA A 82 -9.85 3.98 -8.36
CA ALA A 82 -9.09 5.17 -8.03
C ALA A 82 -7.75 5.17 -8.80
N PRO A 83 -7.35 6.31 -9.39
CA PRO A 83 -6.06 6.39 -10.08
C PRO A 83 -4.93 6.14 -9.09
N ALA A 84 -3.85 5.52 -9.58
CA ALA A 84 -2.62 5.41 -8.81
C ALA A 84 -2.13 6.80 -8.38
N TRP A 85 -1.45 6.86 -7.23
CA TRP A 85 -0.81 8.09 -6.76
C TRP A 85 0.19 8.60 -7.81
N GLN A 86 0.06 9.87 -8.20
CA GLN A 86 0.85 10.47 -9.28
C GLN A 86 1.89 11.49 -8.80
N LYS A 87 2.03 11.67 -7.48
CA LYS A 87 3.04 12.58 -6.90
C LYS A 87 4.26 11.76 -6.45
N PRO A 88 5.38 12.40 -6.08
CA PRO A 88 6.51 11.68 -5.51
C PRO A 88 6.10 10.81 -4.31
N PRO A 89 6.83 9.71 -4.07
CA PRO A 89 6.64 8.89 -2.89
C PRO A 89 6.71 9.70 -1.59
N VAL A 90 5.85 9.37 -0.64
CA VAL A 90 5.82 9.98 0.69
C VAL A 90 5.89 8.89 1.75
N TRP A 91 6.29 9.27 2.96
CA TRP A 91 6.13 8.40 4.12
C TRP A 91 4.65 8.20 4.46
N ILE A 92 4.27 6.95 4.67
CA ILE A 92 2.98 6.52 5.20
C ILE A 92 3.20 5.87 6.56
N HIS A 93 2.27 6.06 7.48
CA HIS A 93 2.31 5.44 8.81
C HIS A 93 1.87 3.96 8.77
N GLY A 94 1.10 3.56 7.77
CA GLY A 94 0.66 2.17 7.60
C GLY A 94 -0.52 1.73 8.49
N ASP A 95 -0.74 2.33 9.66
CA ASP A 95 -1.81 1.90 10.58
C ASP A 95 -2.32 3.03 11.50
N LEU A 96 -3.01 4.01 10.90
CA LEU A 96 -3.61 5.15 11.60
C LEU A 96 -4.93 4.75 12.29
N ASP A 97 -4.83 3.91 13.32
CA ASP A 97 -5.92 3.63 14.26
C ASP A 97 -5.75 4.51 15.52
N ALA A 98 -6.86 4.92 16.14
CA ALA A 98 -6.85 5.65 17.40
C ALA A 98 -6.07 4.93 18.52
N GLY A 99 -5.98 3.59 18.47
CA GLY A 99 -5.16 2.80 19.38
C GLY A 99 -3.65 2.99 19.23
N ASN A 100 -3.18 3.43 18.06
CA ASN A 100 -1.76 3.67 17.78
C ASN A 100 -1.36 5.14 18.01
N LEU A 101 -2.33 6.01 18.28
CA LEU A 101 -2.11 7.44 18.52
C LEU A 101 -2.02 7.72 20.03
N LEU A 102 -0.92 8.33 20.48
CA LEU A 102 -0.73 8.69 21.88
C LEU A 102 -1.29 10.09 22.13
N ALA A 103 -2.32 10.18 22.97
CA ALA A 103 -2.86 11.45 23.44
C ALA A 103 -2.41 11.78 24.88
N ARG A 104 -1.97 13.02 25.10
CA ARG A 104 -1.66 13.58 26.42
C ARG A 104 -2.48 14.83 26.65
N ASP A 105 -3.12 14.95 27.81
CA ASP A 105 -3.98 16.08 28.18
C ASP A 105 -5.09 16.38 27.13
N GLY A 106 -5.63 15.32 26.52
CA GLY A 106 -6.68 15.42 25.50
C GLY A 106 -6.20 15.85 24.11
N ARG A 107 -4.88 15.97 23.89
CA ARG A 107 -4.25 16.34 22.62
C ARG A 107 -3.42 15.20 22.05
N LEU A 108 -3.36 15.10 20.72
CA LEU A 108 -2.42 14.19 20.07
C LEU A 108 -0.99 14.64 20.41
N SER A 109 -0.17 13.72 20.92
CA SER A 109 1.14 14.05 21.50
C SER A 109 2.29 13.27 20.89
N ALA A 110 2.02 12.05 20.43
CA ALA A 110 3.00 11.22 19.76
C ALA A 110 2.30 10.11 18.96
N ASP A 111 3.08 9.47 18.11
CA ASP A 111 2.77 8.19 17.52
C ASP A 111 3.34 7.06 18.43
N GLY A 112 2.63 5.95 18.56
CA GLY A 112 3.05 4.82 19.37
C GLY A 112 4.34 4.18 18.84
N GLY A 113 5.23 3.73 19.73
CA GLY A 113 6.56 3.18 19.37
C GLY A 113 6.59 1.89 18.54
N THR A 114 5.44 1.43 18.04
CA THR A 114 5.30 0.31 17.10
C THR A 114 5.08 0.76 15.66
N SER A 115 4.95 2.06 15.42
CA SER A 115 4.65 2.60 14.10
C SER A 115 5.84 2.45 13.15
N ARG A 116 5.57 1.79 12.04
CA ARG A 116 6.52 1.60 10.94
C ARG A 116 6.15 2.62 9.86
N PHE A 117 7.07 3.52 9.57
CA PHE A 117 6.91 4.45 8.45
C PHE A 117 7.46 3.80 7.20
N GLU A 118 6.69 3.78 6.12
CA GLU A 118 7.12 3.21 4.84
C GLU A 118 6.92 4.19 3.69
N ARG A 119 7.64 3.98 2.60
CA ARG A 119 7.52 4.81 1.40
C ARG A 119 6.39 4.28 0.52
N SER A 120 5.49 5.17 0.08
CA SER A 120 4.48 4.82 -0.94
C SER A 120 5.14 4.45 -2.27
N ARG A 121 4.46 3.69 -3.13
CA ARG A 121 5.04 3.25 -4.41
C ARG A 121 5.32 4.41 -5.37
N GLU A 122 6.41 4.34 -6.14
CA GLU A 122 6.67 5.20 -7.31
C GLU A 122 6.16 4.56 -8.62
N LEU A 123 5.72 5.40 -9.58
CA LEU A 123 5.48 5.00 -10.97
C LEU A 123 6.82 4.67 -11.65
N GLY A 124 7.37 3.48 -11.38
CA GLY A 124 8.67 3.05 -11.91
C GLY A 124 9.36 1.94 -11.12
N ASP A 125 8.88 1.59 -9.92
CA ASP A 125 9.44 0.53 -9.05
C ASP A 125 9.24 -0.92 -9.60
N ASP A 126 9.26 -1.13 -10.92
CA ASP A 126 8.79 -2.36 -11.55
C ASP A 126 9.79 -3.54 -11.55
N PHE A 127 9.20 -4.70 -11.21
CA PHE A 127 9.66 -6.07 -11.37
C PHE A 127 11.06 -6.41 -10.83
N GLY A 128 11.12 -6.65 -9.52
CA GLY A 128 12.12 -7.54 -8.94
C GLY A 128 12.26 -8.80 -9.80
N THR A 129 13.45 -8.96 -10.34
CA THR A 129 13.94 -10.04 -11.19
C THR A 129 13.46 -11.42 -10.73
N LEU A 130 12.39 -11.93 -11.34
CA LEU A 130 12.22 -13.38 -11.51
C LEU A 130 12.94 -13.79 -12.80
N ALA A 131 14.27 -13.66 -12.81
CA ALA A 131 15.10 -14.41 -13.75
C ALA A 131 15.26 -15.83 -13.20
N GLY A 132 14.19 -16.62 -13.27
CA GLY A 132 14.33 -18.06 -13.32
C GLY A 132 15.04 -18.38 -14.64
N SER A 133 16.25 -18.89 -14.55
CA SER A 133 17.03 -19.38 -15.68
C SER A 133 16.20 -20.37 -16.50
N LEU A 134 15.69 -19.91 -17.65
CA LEU A 134 15.20 -20.79 -18.70
C LEU A 134 16.26 -20.85 -19.80
N PRO A 135 16.66 -22.04 -20.25
CA PRO A 135 17.73 -22.19 -21.23
C PRO A 135 17.27 -21.63 -22.59
N VAL A 136 18.15 -20.83 -23.19
CA VAL A 136 18.00 -20.32 -24.56
C VAL A 136 18.01 -21.50 -25.54
N PRO A 137 16.99 -21.67 -26.40
CA PRO A 137 17.04 -22.68 -27.45
C PRO A 137 17.99 -22.21 -28.56
N THR A 138 19.12 -22.91 -28.71
CA THR A 138 20.07 -22.69 -29.79
C THR A 138 19.49 -23.20 -31.10
N THR A 139 18.96 -22.32 -31.93
CA THR A 139 18.85 -22.56 -33.38
C THR A 139 19.01 -21.25 -34.15
N CYS A 140 20.10 -21.11 -34.90
CA CYS A 140 20.03 -20.97 -36.35
C CYS A 140 21.42 -21.11 -36.97
N SER A 141 21.47 -21.91 -38.02
CA SER A 141 22.61 -22.27 -38.85
C SER A 141 22.86 -21.25 -39.97
N SER A 142 23.91 -21.54 -40.76
CA SER A 142 24.34 -20.92 -42.03
C SER A 142 25.22 -19.67 -41.83
N GLY A 143 26.51 -19.69 -42.15
CA GLY A 143 27.21 -19.98 -43.42
C GLY A 143 28.24 -18.85 -43.59
N ARG A 144 29.39 -18.89 -44.25
CA ARG A 144 30.10 -19.81 -45.14
C ARG A 144 31.47 -19.13 -45.45
N THR A 145 32.55 -19.89 -45.66
CA THR A 145 33.80 -19.57 -46.46
C THR A 145 34.74 -18.44 -45.96
N ARG A 146 36.07 -18.41 -46.13
CA ARG A 146 37.10 -19.19 -46.87
C ARG A 146 38.52 -18.72 -46.43
N HIS A 147 39.52 -19.56 -46.72
CA HIS A 147 40.91 -19.25 -47.13
C HIS A 147 42.04 -19.05 -46.11
N GLY A 148 43.14 -19.78 -46.38
CA GLY A 148 44.43 -19.79 -45.69
C GLY A 148 45.00 -21.19 -45.67
#